data_AF-A0A3M1DBQ3-F1
#
_entry.id   AF-A0A3M1DBQ3-F1
#
_cell.length_a   1.000
_cell.length_b   1.000
_cell.length_c   1.000
_cell.angle_alpha   90.00
_cell.angle_beta   90.00
_cell.angle_gamma   90.00
#
_symmetry.space_group_name_H-M   'P 1'
#
loop_
_entity.id
_entity.type
_entity.pdbx_description
1 polymer ?
#
loop_
_entity_poly.entity_id
_entity_poly.type
_entity_poly.pdbx_seq_one_letter_code
_entity_poly.pdbx_strand_id
1 'polypeptide(L)'
;MAFEIKDCTLITRMAGVDTAMNLRELRERLRIAPVECLFHHFCETVIRPTFDDPQFRNDFAVWAARQLRDNILAERLGVLNPYSFEDFEQLRAVVIDILDERLSEVEYIPWVRKEDDFKFMRAVTVVFSTGVTLDEPADLIRQLPHMSASSIYYHFVEARRRT
;
A
#
# COMPACT_ATOMS: atom_id res chain seq x y z
N MET A 1 31.22 -3.93 9.69
CA MET A 1 30.09 -4.74 10.21
C MET A 1 29.53 -5.49 9.02
N ALA A 2 29.34 -6.80 9.15
CA ALA A 2 28.69 -7.59 8.11
C ALA A 2 27.22 -7.16 7.96
N PHE A 3 26.71 -7.17 6.73
CA PHE A 3 25.30 -6.89 6.45
C PHE A 3 24.47 -8.15 6.67
N GLU A 4 23.44 -8.09 7.50
CA GLU A 4 22.56 -9.22 7.79
C GLU A 4 21.38 -9.26 6.82
N ILE A 5 21.21 -10.36 6.10
CA ILE A 5 19.98 -10.60 5.33
C ILE A 5 18.88 -10.99 6.31
N LYS A 6 17.87 -10.13 6.43
CA LYS A 6 16.61 -10.42 7.13
C LYS A 6 15.50 -10.77 6.16
N ASP A 7 14.49 -11.41 6.71
CA ASP A 7 13.25 -11.72 6.04
C ASP A 7 12.08 -11.28 6.94
N CYS A 8 10.88 -11.18 6.38
CA CYS A 8 9.71 -10.67 7.10
C CYS A 8 8.40 -11.31 6.67
N THR A 9 7.40 -11.18 7.54
CA THR A 9 6.01 -11.48 7.23
C THR A 9 5.10 -10.37 7.75
N LEU A 10 3.95 -10.19 7.11
CA LEU A 10 2.95 -9.19 7.48
C LEU A 10 1.83 -9.83 8.30
N ILE A 11 1.54 -9.26 9.47
CA ILE A 11 0.31 -9.54 10.21
C ILE A 11 -0.68 -8.41 9.92
N THR A 12 -1.68 -8.69 9.10
CA THR A 12 -2.69 -7.72 8.70
C THR A 12 -3.86 -7.67 9.69
N ARG A 13 -4.41 -6.46 9.88
CA ARG A 13 -5.56 -6.21 10.75
C ARG A 13 -6.33 -4.98 10.29
N MET A 14 -7.58 -4.85 10.74
CA MET A 14 -8.34 -3.62 10.55
C MET A 14 -7.59 -2.42 11.14
N ALA A 15 -7.65 -1.28 10.46
CA ALA A 15 -7.01 -0.05 10.89
C ALA A 15 -7.71 0.61 12.08
N GLY A 16 -8.91 0.14 12.46
CA GLY A 16 -9.74 0.77 13.48
C GLY A 16 -10.60 1.92 12.94
N VAL A 17 -10.82 1.95 11.62
CA VAL A 17 -11.70 2.87 10.93
C VAL A 17 -12.78 2.07 10.21
N ASP A 18 -14.00 2.60 10.18
CA ASP A 18 -15.12 1.98 9.48
C ASP A 18 -14.83 1.83 7.98
N THR A 19 -15.47 0.85 7.35
CA THR A 19 -15.34 0.64 5.91
C THR A 19 -16.07 1.72 5.11
N ALA A 20 -15.67 1.93 3.85
CA ALA A 20 -16.30 2.90 2.96
C ALA A 20 -17.10 2.23 1.85
N MET A 21 -18.37 2.63 1.71
CA MET A 21 -19.29 2.16 0.68
C MET A 21 -19.36 3.10 -0.53
N ASN A 22 -18.71 4.26 -0.47
CA ASN A 22 -18.68 5.22 -1.56
C ASN A 22 -17.48 6.17 -1.46
N LEU A 23 -17.34 7.04 -2.46
CA LEU A 23 -16.21 7.96 -2.55
C LEU A 23 -16.15 9.01 -1.42
N ARG A 24 -17.31 9.50 -0.97
CA ARG A 24 -17.41 10.47 0.13
C ARG A 24 -16.93 9.85 1.43
N GLU A 25 -17.39 8.63 1.70
CA GLU A 25 -17.00 7.86 2.86
C GLU A 25 -15.49 7.55 2.85
N LEU A 26 -14.95 7.13 1.70
CA LEU A 26 -13.52 6.86 1.53
C LEU A 26 -12.70 8.10 1.91
N ARG A 27 -13.07 9.26 1.38
CA ARG A 27 -12.43 10.54 1.67
C ARG A 27 -12.50 10.89 3.16
N GLU A 28 -13.66 10.77 3.79
CA GLU A 28 -13.84 11.09 5.22
C GLU A 28 -13.00 10.18 6.12
N ARG A 29 -12.99 8.87 5.84
CA ARG A 29 -12.25 7.88 6.61
C ARG A 29 -10.74 8.00 6.42
N LEU A 30 -10.29 8.34 5.20
CA LEU A 30 -8.88 8.63 4.93
C LEU A 30 -8.33 9.80 5.72
N ARG A 31 -9.16 10.76 6.18
CA ARG A 31 -8.68 11.85 7.04
C ARG A 31 -8.25 11.41 8.43
N ILE A 32 -8.82 10.32 8.93
CA ILE A 32 -8.61 9.83 10.30
C ILE A 32 -7.86 8.50 10.35
N ALA A 33 -7.68 7.83 9.21
CA ALA A 33 -6.95 6.57 9.14
C ALA A 33 -5.50 6.72 9.67
N PRO A 34 -4.95 5.72 10.35
CA PRO A 34 -3.53 5.73 10.68
C PRO A 34 -2.69 5.69 9.39
N VAL A 35 -1.49 6.30 9.37
CA VAL A 35 -0.60 6.31 8.18
C VAL A 35 -0.20 4.91 7.72
N GLU A 36 -0.16 3.95 8.64
CA GLU A 36 0.05 2.53 8.33
C GLU A 36 -0.99 1.99 7.36
N CYS A 37 -2.19 2.58 7.32
CA CYS A 37 -3.22 2.20 6.37
C CYS A 37 -2.82 2.59 4.95
N LEU A 38 -2.27 3.79 4.75
CA LEU A 38 -1.76 4.20 3.45
C LEU A 38 -0.56 3.34 3.05
N PHE A 39 0.38 3.10 3.96
CA PHE A 39 1.51 2.21 3.68
C PHE A 39 1.05 0.81 3.26
N HIS A 40 0.07 0.25 3.96
CA HIS A 40 -0.51 -1.05 3.62
C HIS A 40 -1.13 -1.08 2.21
N HIS A 41 -1.95 -0.08 1.88
CA HIS A 41 -2.69 -0.05 0.63
C HIS A 41 -1.88 0.43 -0.59
N PHE A 42 -0.74 1.10 -0.38
CA PHE A 42 0.16 1.55 -1.46
C PHE A 42 1.42 0.69 -1.62
N CYS A 43 2.05 0.26 -0.52
CA CYS A 43 3.39 -0.32 -0.53
C CYS A 43 3.40 -1.83 -0.29
N GLU A 44 2.60 -2.32 0.65
CA GLU A 44 2.58 -3.76 1.00
C GLU A 44 1.89 -4.63 -0.05
N THR A 45 1.27 -4.02 -1.07
CA THR A 45 0.60 -4.71 -2.19
C THR A 45 1.51 -5.72 -2.89
N VAL A 46 2.82 -5.47 -2.94
CA VAL A 46 3.80 -6.31 -3.65
C VAL A 46 4.14 -7.63 -2.97
N ILE A 47 3.85 -7.78 -1.67
CA ILE A 47 4.13 -9.03 -0.92
C ILE A 47 2.89 -9.71 -0.37
N ARG A 48 1.71 -9.10 -0.52
CA ARG A 48 0.46 -9.74 -0.17
C ARG A 48 0.12 -10.77 -1.23
N PRO A 49 -0.29 -12.00 -0.85
CA PRO A 49 -0.77 -12.97 -1.82
C PRO A 49 -2.04 -12.43 -2.50
N THR A 50 -1.99 -12.23 -3.81
CA THR A 50 -3.16 -11.91 -4.62
C THR A 50 -3.45 -13.06 -5.59
N PHE A 51 -4.72 -13.26 -5.90
CA PHE A 51 -5.14 -14.28 -6.87
C PHE A 51 -5.13 -13.76 -8.32
N ASP A 52 -4.86 -12.48 -8.49
CA ASP A 52 -4.92 -11.74 -9.74
C ASP A 52 -3.75 -10.77 -9.88
N ASP A 53 -3.53 -10.31 -11.11
CA ASP A 53 -2.58 -9.24 -11.47
C ASP A 53 -3.38 -7.96 -11.74
N PRO A 54 -3.56 -7.08 -10.74
CA PRO A 54 -4.39 -5.90 -10.89
C PRO A 54 -3.72 -4.87 -11.81
N GLN A 55 -4.54 -4.18 -12.61
CA GLN A 55 -4.11 -3.07 -13.48
C GLN A 55 -3.38 -1.96 -12.70
N PHE A 56 -3.74 -1.76 -11.43
CA PHE A 56 -3.18 -0.73 -10.57
C PHE A 56 -2.43 -1.36 -9.39
N ARG A 57 -1.39 -0.67 -8.93
CA ARG A 57 -0.49 -1.18 -7.88
C ARG A 57 -0.91 -0.84 -6.45
N ASN A 58 -1.93 0.00 -6.28
CA ASN A 58 -2.48 0.37 -4.97
C ASN A 58 -3.97 0.03 -4.88
N ASP A 59 -4.42 -0.32 -3.68
CA ASP A 59 -5.77 -0.82 -3.46
C ASP A 59 -6.85 0.24 -3.70
N PHE A 60 -6.54 1.52 -3.48
CA PHE A 60 -7.50 2.61 -3.68
C PHE A 60 -7.87 2.73 -5.16
N ALA A 61 -6.88 2.69 -6.05
CA ALA A 61 -7.07 2.70 -7.49
C ALA A 61 -7.79 1.42 -7.97
N VAL A 62 -7.39 0.26 -7.45
CA VAL A 62 -8.06 -1.02 -7.76
C VAL A 62 -9.54 -0.98 -7.37
N TRP A 63 -9.86 -0.46 -6.18
CA TRP A 63 -11.24 -0.35 -5.71
C TRP A 63 -12.05 0.65 -6.53
N ALA A 64 -11.49 1.82 -6.85
CA ALA A 64 -12.12 2.81 -7.71
C ALA A 64 -12.49 2.23 -9.09
N ALA A 65 -11.56 1.50 -9.74
CA ALA A 65 -11.81 0.90 -11.05
C ALA A 65 -12.86 -0.23 -10.99
N ARG A 66 -12.74 -1.12 -9.99
CA ARG A 66 -13.54 -2.36 -9.96
C ARG A 66 -14.92 -2.17 -9.36
N GLN A 67 -15.00 -1.44 -8.25
CA GLN A 67 -16.22 -1.33 -7.45
C GLN A 67 -17.01 -0.06 -7.77
N LEU A 68 -16.32 1.08 -7.85
CA LEU A 68 -16.98 2.34 -8.24
C LEU A 68 -17.16 2.49 -9.75
N ARG A 69 -16.45 1.67 -10.56
CA ARG A 69 -16.38 1.81 -12.03
C ARG A 69 -15.90 3.19 -12.47
N ASP A 70 -15.04 3.81 -11.66
CA ASP A 70 -14.49 5.14 -11.90
C ASP A 70 -13.04 5.04 -12.36
N ASN A 71 -12.85 4.90 -13.68
CA ASN A 71 -11.51 4.78 -14.28
C ASN A 71 -10.71 6.08 -14.17
N ILE A 72 -11.37 7.24 -14.17
CA ILE A 72 -10.68 8.54 -14.04
C ILE A 72 -10.03 8.63 -12.66
N LEU A 73 -10.79 8.31 -11.61
CA LEU A 73 -10.26 8.26 -10.26
C LEU A 73 -9.17 7.20 -10.12
N ALA A 74 -9.38 6.02 -10.69
CA ALA A 74 -8.42 4.94 -10.63
C ALA A 74 -7.08 5.30 -11.28
N GLU A 75 -7.09 5.99 -12.43
CA GLU A 75 -5.88 6.47 -13.09
C GLU A 75 -5.15 7.53 -12.26
N ARG A 76 -5.89 8.52 -11.74
CA ARG A 76 -5.33 9.58 -10.88
C ARG A 76 -4.68 9.02 -9.62
N LEU A 77 -5.31 8.04 -8.97
CA LEU A 77 -4.74 7.36 -7.80
C LEU A 77 -3.63 6.37 -8.19
N GLY A 78 -3.75 5.74 -9.35
CA GLY A 78 -2.86 4.70 -9.84
C GLY A 78 -1.48 5.19 -10.24
N VAL A 79 -1.38 6.46 -10.69
CA VAL A 79 -0.10 7.09 -11.06
C VAL A 79 0.74 7.52 -9.86
N LEU A 80 0.15 7.57 -8.66
CA LEU A 80 0.87 7.98 -7.46
C LEU A 80 1.96 6.98 -7.10
N ASN A 81 3.19 7.47 -7.06
CA ASN A 81 4.33 6.73 -6.51
C ASN A 81 4.50 7.10 -5.03
N PRO A 82 4.22 6.20 -4.07
CA PRO A 82 4.31 6.53 -2.64
C PRO A 82 5.72 6.93 -2.20
N TYR A 83 6.76 6.50 -2.92
CA TYR A 83 8.16 6.83 -2.60
C TYR A 83 8.62 8.19 -3.15
N SER A 84 7.75 8.92 -3.87
CA SER A 84 8.04 10.28 -4.33
C SER A 84 7.67 11.35 -3.30
N PHE A 85 7.09 10.96 -2.17
CA PHE A 85 6.65 11.85 -1.09
C PHE A 85 7.63 11.82 0.08
N GLU A 86 7.68 12.92 0.84
CA GLU A 86 8.52 13.03 2.04
C GLU A 86 8.03 12.08 3.15
N ASP A 87 6.71 12.03 3.33
CA ASP A 87 6.06 11.10 4.25
C ASP A 87 4.65 10.70 3.78
N PHE A 88 4.03 9.80 4.53
CA PHE A 88 2.69 9.30 4.23
C PHE A 88 1.57 10.31 4.53
N GLU A 89 1.83 11.35 5.31
CA GLU A 89 0.86 12.43 5.52
C GLU A 89 0.77 13.33 4.28
N GLN A 90 1.91 13.60 3.63
CA GLN A 90 1.93 14.30 2.34
C GLN A 90 1.23 13.48 1.25
N LEU A 91 1.49 12.17 1.18
CA LEU A 91 0.74 11.28 0.28
C LEU A 91 -0.77 11.32 0.59
N ARG A 92 -1.16 11.29 1.87
CA ARG A 92 -2.56 11.39 2.29
C ARG A 92 -3.21 12.68 1.79
N ALA A 93 -2.53 13.82 1.93
CA ALA A 93 -3.04 15.10 1.45
C ALA A 93 -3.34 15.06 -0.05
N VAL A 94 -2.38 14.56 -0.86
CA VAL A 94 -2.58 14.44 -2.32
C VAL A 94 -3.69 13.47 -2.68
N VAL A 95 -3.80 12.34 -1.97
CA VAL A 95 -4.93 11.42 -2.17
C VAL A 95 -6.25 12.11 -1.85
N ILE A 96 -6.35 12.83 -0.73
CA ILE A 96 -7.57 13.56 -0.37
C ILE A 96 -7.91 14.62 -1.41
N ASP A 97 -6.93 15.37 -1.91
CA ASP A 97 -7.14 16.39 -2.95
C ASP A 97 -7.70 15.77 -4.24
N ILE A 98 -7.17 14.62 -4.67
CA ILE A 98 -7.69 13.87 -5.83
C ILE A 98 -9.15 13.42 -5.59
N LEU A 99 -9.48 12.97 -4.37
CA LEU A 99 -10.85 12.57 -4.02
C LEU A 99 -11.79 13.78 -3.99
N ASP A 100 -11.35 14.91 -3.43
CA ASP A 100 -12.14 16.15 -3.36
C ASP A 100 -12.38 16.74 -4.76
N GLU A 101 -11.36 16.75 -5.64
CA GLU A 101 -11.51 17.12 -7.05
C GLU A 101 -12.52 16.21 -7.74
N ARG A 102 -12.36 14.88 -7.60
CA ARG A 102 -13.28 13.93 -8.23
C ARG A 102 -14.71 14.08 -7.73
N LEU A 103 -14.91 14.31 -6.42
CA LEU A 103 -16.21 14.57 -5.82
C LEU A 103 -16.88 15.84 -6.37
N SER A 104 -16.10 16.84 -6.80
CA SER A 104 -16.62 18.07 -7.42
C SER A 104 -17.05 17.89 -8.88
N GLU A 105 -16.48 16.89 -9.57
CA GLU A 105 -16.77 16.60 -10.99
C GLU A 105 -17.98 15.70 -11.20
N VAL A 106 -18.37 14.92 -10.18
CA VAL A 106 -19.46 13.93 -10.29
C VAL A 106 -20.76 14.49 -9.75
N GLU A 107 -21.83 14.40 -10.54
CA GLU A 107 -23.17 14.80 -10.10
C GLU A 107 -23.80 13.79 -9.12
N TYR A 108 -23.44 12.51 -9.25
CA TYR A 108 -23.95 11.43 -8.44
C TYR A 108 -22.82 10.56 -7.90
N ILE A 109 -22.90 10.22 -6.60
CA ILE A 109 -21.92 9.37 -5.92
C ILE A 109 -22.57 7.99 -5.72
N PRO A 110 -22.13 6.97 -6.47
CA PRO A 110 -22.69 5.63 -6.34
C PRO A 110 -22.27 4.99 -5.03
N TRP A 111 -23.16 4.14 -4.52
CA TRP A 111 -22.88 3.23 -3.40
C TRP A 111 -22.52 1.87 -3.96
N VAL A 112 -21.47 1.27 -3.43
CA VAL A 112 -21.13 -0.14 -3.67
C VAL A 112 -21.99 -1.04 -2.77
N ARG A 113 -22.03 -2.33 -3.09
CA ARG A 113 -22.61 -3.33 -2.18
C ARG A 113 -21.74 -3.45 -0.94
N LYS A 114 -22.34 -3.86 0.18
CA LYS A 114 -21.61 -3.99 1.46
C LYS A 114 -20.41 -4.94 1.37
N GLU A 115 -20.53 -6.00 0.59
CA GLU A 115 -19.44 -6.97 0.38
C GLU A 115 -18.24 -6.39 -0.40
N ASP A 116 -18.48 -5.30 -1.15
CA ASP A 116 -17.51 -4.61 -1.99
C ASP A 116 -16.97 -3.33 -1.33
N ASP A 117 -17.26 -3.11 -0.04
CA ASP A 117 -16.79 -1.95 0.71
C ASP A 117 -15.24 -1.87 0.75
N PHE A 118 -14.72 -0.64 0.78
CA PHE A 118 -13.29 -0.44 0.98
C PHE A 118 -12.95 -0.70 2.44
N LYS A 119 -12.09 -1.70 2.68
CA LYS A 119 -11.64 -2.09 4.00
C LYS A 119 -10.32 -1.42 4.32
N PHE A 120 -10.33 -0.55 5.32
CA PHE A 120 -9.13 0.10 5.83
C PHE A 120 -8.33 -0.90 6.66
N MET A 121 -7.26 -1.41 6.07
CA MET A 121 -6.37 -2.39 6.66
C MET A 121 -5.02 -1.75 6.98
N ARG A 122 -4.31 -2.33 7.94
CA ARG A 122 -2.91 -2.03 8.25
C ARG A 122 -2.17 -3.31 8.56
N ALA A 123 -0.84 -3.31 8.46
CA ALA A 123 -0.04 -4.44 8.91
C ALA A 123 0.99 -4.06 9.96
N VAL A 124 1.43 -5.11 10.67
CA VAL A 124 2.65 -5.09 11.48
C VAL A 124 3.63 -6.05 10.83
N THR A 125 4.84 -5.58 10.57
CA THR A 125 5.91 -6.37 9.99
C THR A 125 6.66 -7.12 11.08
N VAL A 126 6.62 -8.45 11.02
CA VAL A 126 7.43 -9.33 11.88
C VAL A 126 8.71 -9.66 11.12
N VAL A 127 9.85 -9.33 11.72
CA VAL A 127 11.18 -9.47 11.09
C VAL A 127 11.93 -10.60 11.78
N PHE A 128 12.60 -11.43 10.98
CA PHE A 128 13.43 -12.52 11.47
C PHE A 128 14.76 -12.59 10.71
N SER A 129 15.76 -13.17 11.36
CA SER A 129 17.06 -13.44 10.75
C SER A 129 16.96 -14.61 9.80
N THR A 130 17.64 -14.53 8.65
CA THR A 130 17.81 -15.68 7.75
C THR A 130 19.03 -16.53 8.11
N GLY A 131 19.89 -16.04 9.03
CA GLY A 131 21.20 -16.61 9.31
C GLY A 131 22.27 -16.32 8.26
N VAL A 132 21.95 -15.57 7.20
CA VAL A 132 22.89 -15.20 6.13
C VAL A 132 23.45 -13.80 6.38
N THR A 133 24.78 -13.69 6.35
CA THR A 133 25.53 -12.42 6.46
C THR A 133 26.38 -12.19 5.22
N LEU A 134 26.55 -10.92 4.84
CA LEU A 134 27.38 -10.46 3.73
C LEU A 134 28.55 -9.66 4.29
N ASP A 135 29.77 -10.05 3.95
CA ASP A 135 30.98 -9.36 4.41
C ASP A 135 31.47 -8.34 3.38
N GLU A 136 31.24 -8.63 2.09
CA GLU A 136 31.58 -7.74 0.97
C GLU A 136 30.39 -7.54 0.01
N PRO A 137 30.31 -6.39 -0.70
CA PRO A 137 29.23 -6.14 -1.66
C PRO A 137 29.06 -7.22 -2.74
N ALA A 138 30.15 -7.92 -3.10
CA ALA A 138 30.11 -9.02 -4.07
C ALA A 138 29.28 -10.22 -3.60
N ASP A 139 29.12 -10.41 -2.29
CA ASP A 139 28.30 -11.49 -1.71
C ASP A 139 26.82 -11.32 -2.07
N LEU A 140 26.35 -10.08 -2.24
CA LEU A 140 24.96 -9.81 -2.62
C LEU A 140 24.62 -10.45 -3.97
N ILE A 141 25.54 -10.41 -4.95
CA ILE A 141 25.31 -11.00 -6.28
C ILE A 141 25.08 -12.51 -6.17
N ARG A 142 25.81 -13.17 -5.27
CA ARG A 142 25.69 -14.62 -5.03
C ARG A 142 24.42 -14.95 -4.26
N GLN A 143 24.02 -14.10 -3.31
CA GLN A 143 22.87 -14.37 -2.43
C GLN A 143 21.53 -13.92 -2.99
N LEU A 144 21.49 -12.93 -3.88
CA LEU A 144 20.25 -12.37 -4.44
C LEU A 144 19.31 -13.45 -5.04
N PRO A 145 19.78 -14.44 -5.81
CA PRO A 145 18.92 -15.50 -6.35
C PRO A 145 18.31 -16.42 -5.28
N HIS A 146 18.85 -16.43 -4.06
CA HIS A 146 18.39 -17.24 -2.94
C HIS A 146 17.51 -16.46 -1.97
N MET A 147 17.38 -15.15 -2.15
CA MET A 147 16.52 -14.32 -1.31
C MET A 147 15.04 -14.58 -1.63
N SER A 148 14.24 -14.70 -0.59
CA SER A 148 12.78 -14.68 -0.72
C SER A 148 12.31 -13.30 -1.20
N ALA A 149 11.13 -13.24 -1.83
CA ALA A 149 10.51 -11.98 -2.21
C ALA A 149 10.27 -11.07 -1.00
N SER A 150 9.93 -11.66 0.16
CA SER A 150 9.77 -10.96 1.43
C SER A 150 11.09 -10.40 1.98
N SER A 151 12.21 -11.10 1.78
CA SER A 151 13.54 -10.56 2.11
C SER A 151 13.88 -9.35 1.23
N ILE A 152 13.65 -9.44 -0.09
CA ILE A 152 13.86 -8.31 -1.00
C ILE A 152 12.97 -7.13 -0.61
N TYR A 153 11.68 -7.37 -0.37
CA TYR A 153 10.74 -6.36 0.13
C TYR A 153 11.24 -5.71 1.42
N TYR A 154 11.69 -6.50 2.39
CA TYR A 154 12.16 -5.97 3.65
C TYR A 154 13.31 -4.97 3.47
N HIS A 155 14.31 -5.31 2.66
CA HIS A 155 15.50 -4.48 2.49
C HIS A 155 15.29 -3.28 1.56
N PHE A 156 14.40 -3.38 0.57
CA PHE A 156 14.22 -2.33 -0.45
C PHE A 156 12.97 -1.46 -0.25
N VAL A 157 11.93 -1.99 0.39
CA VAL A 157 10.66 -1.30 0.61
C VAL A 157 10.46 -0.97 2.08
N GLU A 158 10.44 -1.99 2.95
CA GLU A 158 10.15 -1.79 4.38
C GLU A 158 11.22 -0.93 5.08
N ALA A 159 12.50 -1.16 4.76
CA ALA A 159 13.61 -0.43 5.35
C ALA A 159 13.55 1.08 5.08
N ARG A 160 12.97 1.51 3.96
CA ARG A 160 12.79 2.94 3.63
C ARG A 160 11.86 3.66 4.61
N ARG A 161 11.00 2.94 5.33
CA ARG A 161 10.14 3.52 6.37
C ARG A 161 10.91 3.88 7.64
N ARG A 162 12.14 3.40 7.80
CA ARG A 162 12.94 3.52 9.03
C ARG A 162 14.05 4.58 8.95
N THR A 163 14.24 5.17 7.77
CA THR A 163 15.25 6.18 7.45
C THR A 163 14.57 7.50 7.18
#